data_AF-A0A392TD87-F1
#
_entry.id   AF-A0A392TD87-F1
#
_cell.length_a   1.000
_cell.length_b   1.000
_cell.length_c   1.000
_cell.angle_alpha   90.00
_cell.angle_beta   90.00
_cell.angle_gamma   90.00
#
_symmetry.space_group_name_H-M   'P 1'
#
loop_
_entity.id
_entity.type
_entity.pdbx_description
1 polymer ?
#
loop_
_entity_poly.entity_id
_entity_poly.type
_entity_poly.pdbx_seq_one_letter_code
_entity_poly.pdbx_strand_id
1 'polypeptide(L)' 'MADALATLASMYKVSNKNDIPTISIQWLERPAYVFAAEIVIDDKPWFHDIKVFLKSQEYPPGA' A
#
# COMPACT_ATOMS: atom_id res chain seq x y z
N MET A 1 14.14 9.49 8.54
CA MET A 1 12.71 9.61 8.15
C MET A 1 12.52 10.53 6.94
N ALA A 2 13.15 11.70 6.89
CA ALA A 2 13.08 12.58 5.72
C ALA A 2 13.71 11.97 4.45
N ASP A 3 14.82 11.25 4.59
CA ASP A 3 15.55 10.70 3.42
C ASP A 3 14.76 9.65 2.65
N ALA A 4 14.09 8.73 3.35
CA ALA A 4 13.24 7.72 2.72
C ALA A 4 12.08 8.35 1.92
N LEU A 5 11.50 9.43 2.45
CA LEU A 5 10.40 10.16 1.83
C LEU A 5 10.88 10.96 0.61
N ALA A 6 12.08 11.55 0.69
CA ALA A 6 12.73 12.23 -0.42
C ALA A 6 13.12 11.26 -1.55
N THR A 7 13.57 10.05 -1.22
CA THR A 7 13.87 9.01 -2.21
C THR A 7 12.59 8.55 -2.94
N LEU A 8 11.49 8.32 -2.21
CA LEU A 8 10.20 7.97 -2.81
C LEU A 8 9.67 9.08 -3.71
N ALA A 9 9.76 10.35 -3.27
CA ALA A 9 9.38 11.50 -4.07
C ALA A 9 10.24 11.66 -5.35
N SER A 10 11.52 11.29 -5.31
CA SER A 10 12.44 11.34 -6.45
C SER A 10 12.20 10.23 -7.48
N MET A 11 11.72 9.07 -7.05
CA MET A 11 11.31 7.97 -7.94
C MET A 11 10.03 8.30 -8.73
N TYR A 12 9.24 9.26 -8.27
CA TYR A 12 8.03 9.71 -8.94
C TYR A 12 8.36 10.62 -10.12
N LYS A 13 8.62 10.00 -11.28
CA LYS A 13 8.93 10.71 -12.52
C LYS A 13 7.65 11.25 -13.17
N VAL A 14 7.31 12.50 -12.85
CA VAL A 14 6.24 13.27 -13.52
C VAL A 14 6.71 13.58 -14.95
N SER A 15 6.22 12.83 -15.94
CA SER A 15 6.60 13.02 -17.36
C SER A 15 6.06 14.31 -17.96
N ASN A 16 4.97 14.87 -17.40
CA ASN A 16 4.43 16.17 -17.76
C ASN A 16 3.85 16.84 -16.52
N LYS A 17 4.01 18.16 -16.38
CA LYS A 17 3.45 18.95 -15.26
C LYS A 17 1.93 18.81 -15.05
N ASN A 18 1.22 18.22 -16.01
CA ASN A 18 -0.22 17.99 -15.98
C ASN A 18 -0.61 16.50 -15.83
N ASP A 19 0.34 15.57 -15.93
CA ASP A 19 0.14 14.13 -15.72
C ASP A 19 0.51 13.76 -14.28
N ILE A 20 -0.05 14.48 -13.32
CA ILE A 20 -0.06 14.00 -11.94
C ILE A 20 -1.08 12.87 -11.96
N PRO A 21 -0.69 11.57 -11.82
CA PRO A 21 -1.67 10.51 -11.64
C PRO A 21 -2.55 10.89 -10.47
N THR A 22 -3.79 11.24 -10.79
CA THR A 22 -4.78 11.57 -9.80
C THR A 22 -5.12 10.27 -9.13
N ILE A 23 -4.70 10.12 -7.87
CA ILE A 23 -5.08 8.98 -7.05
C ILE A 23 -6.58 9.12 -6.82
N SER A 24 -7.38 8.38 -7.59
CA SER A 24 -8.82 8.37 -7.45
C SER A 24 -9.18 7.52 -6.24
N ILE A 25 -9.36 8.17 -5.09
CA ILE A 25 -9.91 7.51 -3.90
C ILE A 25 -11.42 7.38 -4.12
N GLN A 26 -11.88 6.15 -4.29
CA GLN A 26 -13.31 5.83 -4.35
C GLN A 26 -13.77 5.26 -3.02
N TRP A 27 -14.93 5.75 -2.56
CA TRP A 27 -15.63 5.13 -1.45
C TRP A 27 -16.42 3.94 -1.98
N LEU A 28 -16.05 2.75 -1.54
CA LEU A 28 -16.79 1.53 -1.86
C LEU A 28 -17.86 1.33 -0.78
N GLU A 29 -19.10 1.04 -1.21
CA GLU A 29 -20.19 0.71 -0.28
C GLU A 29 -19.91 -0.56 0.53
N ARG A 30 -19.03 -1.41 -0.01
CA ARG A 30 -18.63 -2.67 0.61
C ARG A 30 -17.27 -2.51 1.29
N PRO A 31 -17.08 -3.13 2.46
CA PRO A 31 -15.80 -3.10 3.17
C PRO A 31 -14.73 -3.91 2.43
N ALA A 32 -13.46 -3.52 2.64
CA ALA A 32 -12.30 -4.08 1.96
C ALA A 32 -12.21 -5.63 2.00
N TYR A 33 -12.67 -6.27 3.09
CA TYR A 33 -12.62 -7.73 3.22
C TYR A 33 -13.51 -8.51 2.23
N VAL A 34 -14.50 -7.84 1.61
CA VAL A 34 -15.38 -8.43 0.59
C VAL A 34 -14.67 -8.53 -0.75
N PHE A 35 -13.71 -7.65 -0.98
CA PHE A 35 -12.91 -7.68 -2.19
C PHE A 35 -11.83 -8.74 -1.99
N ALA A 36 -11.80 -9.72 -2.90
CA ALA A 36 -10.60 -10.51 -3.09
C ALA A 36 -9.53 -9.52 -3.55
N ALA A 37 -8.56 -9.21 -2.70
CA ALA A 37 -7.37 -8.50 -3.13
C ALA A 37 -6.77 -9.28 -4.30
N GLU A 38 -6.37 -8.58 -5.37
CA GLU A 38 -5.63 -9.18 -6.45
C GLU A 38 -4.54 -10.06 -5.84
N ILE A 39 -4.58 -11.35 -6.15
CA ILE A 39 -3.73 -12.36 -5.52
C ILE A 39 -2.30 -11.99 -5.86
N VAL A 40 -1.65 -11.24 -4.98
CA VAL A 40 -0.19 -11.26 -4.89
C VAL A 40 0.16 -12.71 -4.59
N ILE A 41 1.10 -13.27 -5.35
CA ILE A 41 1.54 -14.67 -5.28
C ILE A 41 2.33 -14.92 -3.97
N ASP A 42 1.76 -14.56 -2.83
CA ASP A 42 2.33 -14.73 -1.49
C ASP A 42 1.43 -15.62 -0.63
N ASP A 43 0.34 -16.20 -1.19
CA ASP A 43 -0.64 -17.09 -0.54
C ASP A 43 -1.27 -16.53 0.76
N LYS A 44 -0.94 -15.29 1.13
CA LYS A 44 -1.35 -14.64 2.36
C LYS A 44 -2.54 -13.73 2.09
N PRO A 45 -3.53 -13.70 3.00
CA PRO A 45 -4.62 -12.75 2.90
C PRO A 45 -4.10 -11.32 3.10
N TRP A 46 -4.77 -10.33 2.51
CA TRP A 46 -4.40 -8.91 2.58
C TRP A 46 -4.19 -8.35 4.00
N PHE A 47 -4.76 -8.98 5.02
CA PHE A 47 -4.65 -8.55 6.42
C PHE A 47 -3.51 -9.24 7.19
N HIS A 48 -2.67 -10.04 6.53
CA HIS A 48 -1.65 -10.85 7.19
C HIS A 48 -0.72 -10.01 8.07
N ASP A 49 -0.12 -8.98 7.51
CA ASP A 49 0.86 -8.14 8.24
C ASP A 49 0.22 -7.37 9.39
N ILE A 50 -1.05 -6.97 9.23
CA ILE A 50 -1.85 -6.37 10.30
C ILE A 50 -2.02 -7.36 11.45
N LYS A 51 -2.35 -8.63 11.16
CA LYS A 51 -2.46 -9.67 12.19
C LYS A 51 -1.13 -9.96 12.88
N VAL A 52 -0.02 -9.94 12.14
CA VAL A 52 1.32 -10.11 12.72
C VAL A 52 1.61 -8.95 13.66
N PHE A 53 1.47 -7.71 13.19
CA PHE A 53 1.69 -6.50 13.97
C PHE A 53 0.85 -6.46 15.25
N LEU A 54 -0.44 -6.81 15.19
CA LEU A 54 -1.29 -6.83 16.39
C LEU A 54 -0.77 -7.81 17.46
N LYS A 55 -0.07 -8.88 17.06
CA LYS A 55 0.47 -9.89 17.98
C LYS A 55 1.86 -9.55 18.48
N SER A 56 2.77 -9.20 17.57
CA SER A 56 4.17 -8.94 17.89
C SER A 56 4.45 -7.51 18.33
N GLN A 57 3.53 -6.57 18.05
CA GLN A 57 3.77 -5.11 18.07
C GLN A 57 4.94 -4.68 17.18
N GLU A 58 5.35 -5.57 16.27
CA GLU A 58 6.48 -5.40 15.36
C GLU A 58 6.00 -5.70 13.94
N TYR A 59 6.44 -4.87 13.00
CA TYR A 59 6.08 -5.04 11.59
C TYR A 59 6.93 -6.16 10.96
N PRO A 60 6.34 -7.10 10.21
CA PRO A 60 7.10 -8.19 9.63
C PRO A 60 8.17 -7.68 8.66
N PRO A 61 9.37 -8.29 8.64
CA PRO A 61 10.42 -7.89 7.72
C PRO A 61 10.00 -8.21 6.28
N GLY A 62 9.92 -7.18 5.44
CA GLY A 62 9.56 -7.30 4.02
C GLY A 62 8.10 -6.99 3.68
N ALA A 63 7.32 -6.48 4.63
CA ALA A 63 6.05 -5.83 4.34
C ALA A 63 6.20 -4.35 3.95
#